data_AF-A0A8T7KLP5-F1
#
_entry.id   AF-A0A8T7KLP5-F1
#
_cell.length_a   1.000
_cell.length_b   1.000
_cell.length_c   1.000
_cell.angle_alpha   90.00
_cell.angle_beta   90.00
_cell.angle_gamma   90.00
#
_symmetry.space_group_name_H-M   'P 1'
#
loop_
_entity.id
_entity.type
_entity.pdbx_description
1 polymer ?
#
loop_
_entity_poly.entity_id
_entity_poly.type
_entity_poly.pdbx_seq_one_letter_code
_entity_poly.pdbx_strand_id
1 'polypeptide(L)' 'MNKQICWQASPELVALLRRYYAGEAGLWGEVQASVHAELLARGLSVMPRHLRFRRNGDGYDVMVEDAEEYLTGL' A
#
# COMPACT_ATOMS: atom_id res chain seq x y z
N MET A 1 -9.72 14.56 -10.19
CA MET A 1 -9.32 14.69 -8.77
C MET A 1 -8.82 13.33 -8.34
N ASN A 2 -7.51 13.14 -8.28
CA ASN A 2 -6.91 11.86 -7.90
C ASN A 2 -7.29 11.59 -6.44
N LYS A 3 -8.13 10.58 -6.21
CA LYS A 3 -8.61 10.25 -4.87
C LYS A 3 -7.50 9.49 -4.15
N GLN A 4 -6.80 10.19 -3.27
CA GLN A 4 -5.80 9.59 -2.40
C GLN A 4 -6.44 9.14 -1.09
N ILE A 5 -6.25 7.86 -0.75
CA ILE A 5 -6.67 7.29 0.52
C ILE A 5 -5.41 7.05 1.36
N CYS A 6 -5.42 7.50 2.61
CA CYS A 6 -4.29 7.37 3.52
C CYS A 6 -4.74 6.73 4.83
N TRP A 7 -3.94 5.80 5.34
CA TRP A 7 -4.14 5.23 6.67
C TRP A 7 -2.84 4.77 7.31
N GLN A 8 -2.85 4.62 8.63
CA GLN A 8 -1.71 4.08 9.36
C GLN A 8 -1.61 2.56 9.15
N ALA A 9 -0.41 2.07 8.81
CA ALA A 9 -0.13 0.65 8.66
C ALA A 9 -0.36 -0.12 9.98
N SER A 10 -0.88 -1.34 9.86
CA SER A 10 -0.99 -2.26 10.99
C SER A 10 0.40 -2.65 11.52
N PRO A 11 0.53 -3.12 12.77
CA PRO A 11 1.81 -3.56 13.32
C PRO A 11 2.49 -4.64 12.46
N GLU A 12 1.70 -5.56 11.89
CA GLU A 12 2.17 -6.61 10.99
C GLU A 12 2.75 -6.04 9.70
N LEU A 13 2.05 -5.10 9.06
CA LEU A 13 2.53 -4.42 7.85
C LEU A 13 3.76 -3.57 8.15
N VAL A 14 3.85 -2.93 9.32
CA VAL A 14 5.04 -2.19 9.75
C VAL A 14 6.25 -3.12 9.85
N ALA A 15 6.11 -4.30 10.46
CA ALA A 15 7.19 -5.28 10.57
C ALA A 15 7.65 -5.76 9.18
N LEU A 16 6.71 -6.00 8.27
CA LEU A 16 6.99 -6.40 6.90
C LEU A 16 7.71 -5.30 6.10
N LEU A 17 7.23 -4.05 6.18
CA LEU A 17 7.85 -2.90 5.52
C LEU A 17 9.27 -2.64 6.03
N ARG A 18 9.52 -2.84 7.33
CA ARG A 18 10.87 -2.72 7.90
C ARG A 18 11.84 -3.73 7.27
N ARG A 19 11.43 -4.99 7.12
CA ARG A 19 12.23 -6.04 6.46
C ARG A 19 12.44 -5.74 4.98
N TYR A 20 11.38 -5.32 4.30
CA TYR A 20 11.43 -4.92 2.88
C TYR A 20 12.43 -3.79 2.65
N TYR A 21 12.35 -2.71 3.44
CA TYR A 21 13.30 -1.59 3.34
C TYR A 21 14.69 -1.89 3.89
N ALA A 22 14.87 -2.98 4.66
CA ALA A 22 16.19 -3.50 5.04
C ALA A 22 16.86 -4.32 3.92
N GLY A 23 16.18 -4.53 2.79
CA GLY A 23 16.74 -5.21 1.62
C GLY A 23 16.41 -6.70 1.54
N GLU A 24 15.48 -7.20 2.35
CA GLU A 24 15.01 -8.58 2.23
C GLU A 24 14.17 -8.75 0.96
N ALA A 25 14.64 -9.63 0.06
CA ALA A 25 14.01 -9.87 -1.23
C ALA A 25 12.71 -10.67 -1.11
N GLY A 26 11.81 -10.51 -2.08
CA GLY A 26 10.58 -11.31 -2.18
C GLY A 26 9.41 -10.83 -1.33
N LEU A 27 9.60 -9.83 -0.46
CA LEU A 27 8.54 -9.35 0.45
C LEU A 27 7.46 -8.49 -0.22
N TRP A 28 7.69 -8.03 -1.46
CA TRP A 28 6.75 -7.14 -2.15
C TRP A 28 5.35 -7.77 -2.32
N GLY A 29 5.28 -9.06 -2.65
CA GLY A 29 4.00 -9.76 -2.79
C GLY A 29 3.21 -9.83 -1.48
N GLU A 30 3.90 -10.02 -0.35
CA GLU A 30 3.27 -10.00 0.98
C GLU A 30 2.78 -8.60 1.36
N VAL A 31 3.56 -7.56 1.02
CA VAL A 31 3.18 -6.15 1.26
C VAL A 31 1.90 -5.83 0.47
N GLN A 32 1.85 -6.22 -0.80
CA GLN A 32 0.67 -6.04 -1.65
C GLN A 32 -0.55 -6.80 -1.09
N ALA A 33 -0.38 -8.06 -0.70
CA ALA A 33 -1.46 -8.87 -0.14
C ALA A 33 -2.03 -8.25 1.15
N SER A 34 -1.17 -7.76 2.05
CA SER A 34 -1.59 -7.07 3.28
C SER A 34 -2.39 -5.81 2.98
N VAL A 35 -1.92 -4.96 2.05
CA VAL A 35 -2.64 -3.76 1.64
C VAL A 35 -3.97 -4.10 0.94
N HIS A 36 -4.01 -5.14 0.12
CA HIS A 36 -5.24 -5.60 -0.56
C HIS A 36 -6.30 -6.08 0.43
N ALA A 37 -5.90 -6.85 1.45
CA ALA A 37 -6.81 -7.31 2.50
C ALA A 37 -7.43 -6.12 3.25
N GLU A 38 -6.64 -5.11 3.57
CA GLU A 38 -7.10 -3.88 4.22
C GLU A 38 -8.05 -3.05 3.32
N LEU A 39 -7.77 -2.98 2.02
CA LEU A 39 -8.66 -2.33 1.04
C LEU A 39 -10.02 -3.02 0.98
N LEU A 40 -10.03 -4.36 0.92
CA LEU A 40 -11.26 -5.15 0.94
C LEU A 40 -12.04 -4.96 2.24
N ALA A 41 -11.36 -4.96 3.39
CA ALA A 41 -11.98 -4.70 4.69
C ALA A 41 -12.63 -3.32 4.78
N ARG A 42 -12.10 -2.34 4.05
CA ARG A 42 -12.64 -0.97 3.95
C ARG A 42 -13.73 -0.81 2.89
N GLY A 43 -14.12 -1.89 2.19
CA GLY A 43 -15.10 -1.85 1.10
C GLY A 43 -14.59 -1.11 -0.14
N LEU A 44 -13.27 -0.97 -0.28
CA LEU A 44 -12.63 -0.33 -1.44
C LEU A 44 -12.33 -1.39 -2.50
N SER A 45 -12.42 -1.01 -3.78
CA SER A 45 -12.04 -1.89 -4.89
C SER A 45 -10.55 -2.30 -4.78
N VAL A 46 -10.08 -3.32 -5.49
CA VAL A 46 -8.65 -3.72 -5.53
C VAL A 46 -8.07 -3.50 -6.94
N MET A 47 -8.59 -2.51 -7.66
CA MET A 47 -8.07 -2.06 -8.96
C MET A 47 -6.57 -1.74 -8.88
N PRO A 48 -5.84 -1.69 -10.01
CA PRO A 48 -4.47 -1.18 -10.01
C PRO A 48 -4.43 0.18 -9.33
N ARG A 49 -3.61 0.27 -8.28
CA ARG A 49 -3.41 1.49 -7.50
C ARG A 49 -1.93 1.70 -7.26
N HIS A 50 -1.52 2.96 -7.21
CA HIS A 50 -0.18 3.31 -6.79
C HIS A 50 -0.10 3.23 -5.27
N LEU A 51 0.77 2.35 -4.78
CA LEU A 51 1.05 2.19 -3.36
C LEU A 51 2.31 2.98 -3.01
N ARG A 52 2.18 3.89 -2.04
CA ARG A 52 3.29 4.62 -1.44
C ARG A 52 3.27 4.42 0.05
N PHE A 53 4.45 4.20 0.62
CA PHE A 53 4.64 4.08 2.06
C PHE A 53 5.47 5.26 2.55
N ARG A 54 4.97 5.96 3.56
CA ARG A 54 5.69 7.08 4.18
C ARG A 54 5.98 6.73 5.63
N ARG A 55 7.25 6.75 6.03
CA ARG A 55 7.62 6.54 7.43
C ARG A 55 7.06 7.67 8.30
N ASN A 56 6.44 7.30 9.42
CA ASN A 56 5.89 8.22 10.41
C ASN A 56 6.32 7.75 11.81
N GLY A 57 7.43 8.30 12.31
CA GLY A 57 8.08 7.85 13.54
C GLY A 57 8.51 6.38 13.46
N ASP A 58 7.94 5.57 14.33
CA ASP A 58 8.14 4.11 14.38
C ASP A 58 7.25 3.32 13.42
N GLY A 59 6.25 3.96 12.80
CA GLY A 59 5.30 3.33 11.88
C GLY A 59 5.45 3.76 10.42
N TYR A 60 4.46 3.39 9.63
CA TYR A 60 4.31 3.81 8.23
C TYR A 60 2.86 4.24 7.98
N ASP A 61 2.68 5.30 7.21
CA ASP A 61 1.43 5.62 6.55
C ASP A 61 1.40 4.90 5.19
N VAL A 62 0.30 4.22 4.91
CA VAL A 62 -0.03 3.67 3.60
C VAL A 62 -0.82 4.71 2.83
N MET A 63 -0.28 5.13 1.69
CA MET A 63 -0.86 6.09 0.77
C MET A 63 -1.23 5.34 -0.50
N VAL A 64 -2.51 5.32 -0.83
CA VAL A 64 -3.04 4.61 -1.98
C VAL A 64 -3.71 5.61 -2.91
N GLU A 65 -3.20 5.69 -4.13
CA GLU A 65 -3.70 6.57 -5.17
C GLU A 65 -4.32 5.71 -6.28
N ASP A 66 -5.50 6.08 -6.78
CA ASP A 66 -6.09 5.42 -7.94
C ASP A 66 -5.13 5.51 -9.14
N ALA A 67 -4.89 4.39 -9.82
CA ALA A 67 -4.08 4.37 -11.04
C ALA A 67 -4.96 4.59 -12.29
N GLU A 68 -6.09 5.31 -12.15
CA GLU A 68 -7.05 5.58 -13.24
C GLU A 68 -6.38 6.21 -14.48
N GLU A 69 -5.23 6.86 -14.34
CA GLU A 69 -4.51 7.48 -15.47
C GLU A 69 -3.71 6.48 -16.35
N TYR A 70 -3.53 5.21 -15.95
CA TYR A 70 -2.74 4.25 -16.75
C TYR A 70 -3.57 3.29 -17.62
N LEU A 71 -4.89 3.21 -17.42
CA LEU A 71 -5.77 2.33 -18.20
C LEU A 71 -6.47 3.03 -19.38
N THR A 72 -6.36 4.35 -19.51
CA THR A 72 -6.87 5.10 -20.67
C THR A 72 -5.80 5.41 -21.72
N GLY A 73 -4.62 4.81 -21.60
CA GLY A 73 -3.55 4.88 -22.59
C GLY A 73 -3.62 3.77 -23.63
N LEU A 74 -4.79 3.50 -24.24
CA LEU A 74 -5.01 2.91 -25.58
C LEU A 74 -6.50 2.70 -25.88
#